data_AF-A0A7N2MB39-F1
#
_entry.id   AF-A0A7N2MB39-F1
#
_cell.length_a   1.000
_cell.length_b   1.000
_cell.length_c   1.000
_cell.angle_alpha   90.00
_cell.angle_beta   90.00
_cell.angle_gamma   90.00
#
_symmetry.space_group_name_H-M   'P 1'
#
loop_
_entity.id
_entity.type
_entity.pdbx_description
1 polymer ?
#
loop_
_entity_poly.entity_id
_entity_poly.type
_entity_poly.pdbx_seq_one_letter_code
_entity_poly.pdbx_strand_id
1 'polypeptide(L)'
;MKRVLGAYEWSGCNPVPPEFWLIPSFSPFHAGKMSSLSRLIYMPMSYLYGRRFVGQISSLIQSIRQEIYIQPYHKINWQKTRNMCAKEDLYYPHPLVQDMLWEFLYKVGEPLFSSWPFSILREKALKVVMEHIQYEDKNSRYLCIAAAQKVLCLLTCWVEDPNSEAYRFHLARAKDYLWIAEDGLKIQVIIMKLNAFYFKVFYVKLYY
;
A
#
# COMPACT_ATOMS: atom_id res chain seq x y z
N MET A 1 -3.64 -4.25 2.66
CA MET A 1 -5.11 -4.33 2.79
C MET A 1 -5.57 -5.39 3.81
N LYS A 2 -5.42 -6.71 3.62
CA LYS A 2 -5.90 -7.73 4.59
C LYS A 2 -5.41 -7.51 6.04
N ARG A 3 -4.19 -7.00 6.21
CA ARG A 3 -3.56 -6.72 7.52
C ARG A 3 -4.16 -5.50 8.21
N VAL A 4 -4.28 -4.41 7.45
CA VAL A 4 -5.02 -3.21 7.86
C VAL A 4 -6.45 -3.57 8.26
N LEU A 5 -7.13 -4.43 7.50
CA LEU A 5 -8.48 -4.89 7.82
C LEU A 5 -8.53 -5.73 9.12
N GLY A 6 -7.40 -6.28 9.56
CA GLY A 6 -7.33 -7.22 10.66
C GLY A 6 -7.71 -8.65 10.28
N ALA A 7 -7.79 -8.99 8.99
CA ALA A 7 -8.06 -10.36 8.55
C ALA A 7 -6.78 -11.20 8.37
N TYR A 8 -5.59 -10.64 8.57
CA TYR A 8 -4.29 -11.30 8.35
C TYR A 8 -3.21 -10.63 9.24
N GLU A 9 -2.29 -11.39 9.83
CA GLU A 9 -1.26 -10.82 10.71
C GLU A 9 -0.11 -10.14 9.97
N TRP A 10 0.36 -9.00 10.50
CA TRP A 10 1.51 -8.28 9.94
C TRP A 10 2.79 -9.14 9.86
N SER A 11 2.97 -10.10 10.76
CA SER A 11 4.10 -11.03 10.81
C SER A 11 4.18 -12.01 9.62
N GLY A 12 3.06 -12.19 8.90
CA GLY A 12 3.00 -13.01 7.70
C GLY A 12 3.25 -12.26 6.40
N CYS A 13 3.88 -11.08 6.47
CA CYS A 13 4.24 -10.28 5.30
C CYS A 13 5.75 -10.07 5.26
N ASN A 14 6.30 -9.95 4.06
CA ASN A 14 7.65 -9.41 3.92
C ASN A 14 7.70 -7.95 4.42
N PRO A 15 8.80 -7.54 5.09
CA PRO A 15 8.90 -6.22 5.66
C PRO A 15 8.75 -5.07 4.65
N VAL A 16 8.07 -4.01 5.07
CA VAL A 16 7.92 -2.76 4.31
C VAL A 16 8.44 -1.59 5.18
N PRO A 17 9.74 -1.57 5.51
CA PRO A 17 10.27 -0.66 6.53
C PRO A 17 10.16 0.81 6.10
N PRO A 18 9.59 1.71 6.94
CA PRO A 18 9.60 3.14 6.67
C PRO A 18 11.02 3.73 6.66
N GLU A 19 11.99 3.12 7.34
CA GLU A 19 13.38 3.58 7.41
C GLU A 19 14.06 3.66 6.04
N PHE A 20 13.52 2.94 5.05
CA PHE A 20 13.90 3.05 3.64
C PHE A 20 13.87 4.49 3.10
N TRP A 21 12.99 5.33 3.63
CA TRP A 21 12.84 6.74 3.24
C TRP A 21 13.91 7.66 3.85
N LEU A 22 14.72 7.17 4.78
CA LEU A 22 15.85 7.90 5.38
C LEU A 22 17.19 7.60 4.68
N ILE A 23 17.20 6.67 3.72
CA ILE A 23 18.40 6.34 2.96
C ILE A 23 18.91 7.61 2.24
N PRO A 24 20.22 7.90 2.21
CA PRO A 24 20.76 9.05 1.48
C PRO A 24 20.63 8.94 -0.04
N SER A 25 20.52 10.08 -0.74
CA SER A 25 20.34 10.16 -2.20
C SER A 25 21.45 9.47 -3.02
N PHE A 26 22.69 9.48 -2.53
CA PHE A 26 23.82 8.83 -3.20
C PHE A 26 23.68 7.29 -3.25
N SER A 27 22.99 6.67 -2.28
CA SER A 27 22.83 5.21 -2.20
C SER A 27 22.08 4.66 -3.42
N PRO A 28 22.49 3.53 -4.02
CA PRO A 28 21.77 2.93 -5.14
C PRO A 28 20.33 2.50 -4.76
N PHE A 29 20.06 2.28 -3.48
CA PHE A 29 18.75 1.88 -2.96
C PHE A 29 17.86 3.06 -2.55
N HIS A 30 18.24 4.29 -2.87
CA HIS A 30 17.44 5.47 -2.55
C HIS A 30 16.04 5.40 -3.19
N ALA A 31 15.00 5.74 -2.44
CA ALA A 31 13.61 5.75 -2.91
C ALA A 31 13.41 6.58 -4.21
N GLY A 32 14.19 7.64 -4.39
CA GLY A 32 14.18 8.47 -5.59
C GLY A 32 14.55 7.75 -6.89
N LYS A 33 15.26 6.60 -6.82
CA LYS A 33 15.66 5.77 -7.96
C LYS A 33 14.62 4.70 -8.35
N MET A 34 13.57 4.54 -7.55
CA MET A 34 12.46 3.63 -7.87
C MET A 34 11.57 4.21 -8.98
N SER A 35 10.88 3.34 -9.72
CA SER A 35 9.82 3.77 -10.63
C SER A 35 8.74 4.55 -9.85
N SER A 36 8.13 5.54 -10.51
CA SER A 36 7.17 6.44 -9.87
C SER A 36 6.01 5.70 -9.22
N LEU A 37 5.36 4.77 -9.94
CA LEU A 37 4.22 4.02 -9.43
C LEU A 37 4.59 3.17 -8.21
N SER A 38 5.69 2.41 -8.27
CA SER A 38 6.14 1.58 -7.15
C SER A 38 6.49 2.43 -5.93
N ARG A 39 7.20 3.54 -6.13
CA ARG A 39 7.55 4.50 -5.07
C ARG A 39 6.31 5.05 -4.37
N LEU A 40 5.33 5.49 -5.16
CA LEU A 40 4.10 6.12 -4.67
C LEU A 40 3.17 5.15 -3.95
N ILE A 41 3.13 3.87 -4.33
CA ILE A 41 2.37 2.84 -3.61
C ILE A 41 3.10 2.41 -2.33
N TYR A 42 4.42 2.23 -2.42
CA TYR A 42 5.25 1.78 -1.29
C TYR A 42 5.26 2.79 -0.14
N MET A 43 5.12 4.07 -0.45
CA MET A 43 5.09 5.17 0.52
C MET A 43 4.01 5.00 1.59
N PRO A 44 2.69 5.07 1.29
CA PRO A 44 1.66 4.85 2.30
C PRO A 44 1.63 3.41 2.84
N MET A 45 2.07 2.42 2.07
CA MET A 45 2.21 1.05 2.59
C MET A 45 3.23 0.98 3.75
N SER A 46 4.39 1.61 3.57
CA SER A 46 5.45 1.66 4.58
C SER A 46 5.01 2.41 5.84
N TYR A 47 4.20 3.47 5.68
CA TYR A 47 3.58 4.18 6.80
C TYR A 47 2.69 3.26 7.64
N LEU A 48 1.71 2.62 7.00
CA LEU A 48 0.76 1.72 7.67
C LEU A 48 1.46 0.52 8.30
N TYR A 49 2.49 0.00 7.63
CA TYR A 49 3.32 -1.09 8.14
C TYR A 49 4.12 -0.66 9.37
N GLY A 50 4.81 0.49 9.33
CA GLY A 50 5.58 1.01 10.45
C GLY A 50 4.72 1.35 11.67
N ARG A 51 3.50 1.83 11.45
CA ARG A 51 2.48 2.04 12.49
C ARG A 51 1.81 0.74 12.98
N ARG A 52 2.01 -0.38 12.26
CA ARG A 52 1.31 -1.65 12.49
C ARG A 52 -0.21 -1.48 12.58
N PHE A 53 -0.76 -0.57 11.78
CA PHE A 53 -2.16 -0.20 11.90
C PHE A 53 -3.09 -1.38 11.61
N VAL A 54 -4.10 -1.58 12.45
CA VAL A 54 -5.16 -2.57 12.28
C VAL A 54 -6.48 -1.91 12.65
N GLY A 55 -7.49 -2.03 11.79
CA GLY A 55 -8.84 -1.56 12.04
C GLY A 55 -9.55 -2.34 13.14
N GLN A 56 -10.73 -1.87 13.52
CA GLN A 56 -11.53 -2.53 14.56
C GLN A 56 -11.92 -3.96 14.14
N ILE A 57 -11.67 -4.93 15.02
CA ILE A 57 -12.06 -6.33 14.79
C ILE A 57 -13.54 -6.51 15.11
N SER A 58 -14.39 -6.37 14.10
CA SER A 58 -15.83 -6.59 14.20
C SER A 58 -16.20 -8.08 14.08
N SER A 59 -17.47 -8.43 14.36
CA SER A 59 -18.02 -9.76 14.10
C SER A 59 -17.84 -10.19 12.64
N LEU A 60 -18.01 -9.26 11.69
CA LEU A 60 -17.76 -9.52 10.27
C LEU A 60 -16.30 -9.92 10.00
N ILE A 61 -15.33 -9.23 10.61
CA ILE A 61 -13.91 -9.60 10.47
C ILE A 61 -13.65 -10.99 11.06
N GLN A 62 -14.30 -11.32 12.17
CA GLN A 62 -14.20 -12.66 12.76
C GLN A 62 -14.78 -13.73 11.84
N SER A 63 -15.93 -13.50 11.21
CA SER A 63 -16.51 -14.40 10.20
C SER A 63 -15.58 -14.58 9.01
N ILE A 64 -15.05 -13.49 8.45
CA ILE A 64 -14.07 -13.53 7.35
C ILE A 64 -12.86 -14.41 7.73
N ARG A 65 -12.34 -14.29 8.96
CA ARG A 65 -11.23 -15.13 9.45
C ARG A 65 -11.58 -16.61 9.56
N GLN A 66 -12.84 -17.00 9.68
CA GLN A 66 -13.26 -18.41 9.63
C GLN A 66 -13.47 -18.90 8.19
N GLU A 67 -13.85 -18.00 7.28
CA GLU A 67 -14.18 -18.36 5.88
C GLU A 67 -12.96 -18.48 4.98
N ILE A 68 -11.97 -17.60 5.11
CA ILE A 68 -10.88 -17.48 4.12
C ILE A 68 -9.67 -18.38 4.41
N TYR A 69 -9.67 -19.14 5.51
CA TYR A 69 -8.57 -20.00 5.91
C TYR A 69 -9.02 -21.44 6.11
N ILE A 70 -8.24 -22.38 5.59
CA ILE A 70 -8.47 -23.83 5.74
C ILE A 70 -8.22 -24.36 7.16
N GLN A 71 -7.56 -23.57 8.00
CA GLN A 71 -7.20 -23.93 9.37
C GLN A 71 -7.62 -22.80 10.33
N PRO A 72 -7.85 -23.10 11.62
CA PRO A 72 -8.26 -22.09 12.58
C PRO A 72 -7.27 -20.92 12.62
N TYR A 73 -7.79 -19.69 12.55
CA TYR A 73 -6.98 -18.45 12.44
C TYR A 73 -5.84 -18.38 13.47
N HIS A 74 -6.13 -18.74 14.73
CA HIS A 74 -5.16 -18.68 15.84
C HIS A 74 -4.06 -19.74 15.77
N LYS A 75 -4.22 -20.79 14.94
CA LYS A 75 -3.21 -21.85 14.73
C LYS A 75 -2.28 -21.55 13.55
N ILE A 76 -2.53 -20.48 12.78
CA ILE A 76 -1.71 -20.13 11.61
C ILE A 76 -0.36 -19.61 12.09
N ASN A 77 0.72 -20.27 11.63
CA ASN A 77 2.07 -19.76 11.80
C ASN A 77 2.35 -18.72 10.72
N TRP A 78 1.95 -17.48 10.98
CA TRP A 78 2.07 -16.38 10.05
C TRP A 78 3.51 -16.16 9.57
N GLN A 79 4.51 -16.38 10.41
CA GLN A 79 5.90 -16.18 9.99
C GLN A 79 6.30 -17.06 8.80
N LYS A 80 5.77 -18.29 8.72
CA LYS A 80 6.01 -19.20 7.60
C LYS A 80 5.26 -18.83 6.32
N THR A 81 4.27 -17.94 6.41
CA THR A 81 3.42 -17.54 5.28
C THR A 81 4.00 -16.40 4.43
N ARG A 82 5.09 -15.76 4.87
CA ARG A 82 5.65 -14.56 4.21
C ARG A 82 5.96 -14.75 2.72
N ASN A 83 6.51 -15.91 2.39
CA ASN A 83 6.90 -16.28 1.01
C ASN A 83 5.93 -17.28 0.38
N MET A 84 4.77 -17.53 1.01
CA MET A 84 3.76 -18.40 0.42
C MET A 84 2.95 -17.61 -0.61
N CYS A 85 2.96 -18.09 -1.85
CA CYS A 85 2.13 -17.62 -2.95
C CYS A 85 1.63 -18.86 -3.70
N ALA A 86 0.40 -18.82 -4.20
CA ALA A 86 -0.09 -19.86 -5.10
C ALA A 86 0.77 -19.86 -6.36
N LYS A 87 1.10 -21.05 -6.88
CA LYS A 87 2.02 -21.17 -8.03
C LYS A 87 1.42 -20.51 -9.28
N GLU A 88 0.11 -20.61 -9.40
CA GLU A 88 -0.71 -20.08 -10.49
C GLU A 88 -0.74 -18.55 -10.48
N ASP A 89 -0.63 -17.92 -9.31
CA ASP A 89 -0.60 -16.46 -9.14
C ASP A 89 0.82 -15.87 -9.18
N LEU A 90 1.85 -16.73 -9.12
CA LEU A 90 3.25 -16.31 -9.03
C LEU A 90 3.82 -16.01 -10.42
N TYR A 91 3.53 -14.82 -10.92
CA TYR A 91 4.03 -14.37 -12.23
C TYR A 91 5.54 -14.11 -12.25
N TYR A 92 6.10 -13.52 -11.19
CA TYR A 92 7.54 -13.29 -11.02
C TYR A 92 8.04 -13.99 -9.77
N PRO A 93 8.75 -15.13 -9.88
CA PRO A 93 9.33 -15.80 -8.73
C PRO A 93 10.44 -14.93 -8.11
N HIS A 94 10.52 -14.94 -6.79
CA HIS A 94 11.57 -14.20 -6.08
C HIS A 94 12.94 -14.86 -6.29
N PRO A 95 13.98 -14.10 -6.65
CA PRO A 95 15.35 -14.58 -6.57
C PRO A 95 15.74 -14.87 -5.12
N LEU A 96 16.62 -15.85 -4.90
CA LEU A 96 17.10 -16.23 -3.56
C LEU A 96 17.66 -15.05 -2.76
N VAL A 97 18.37 -14.13 -3.42
CA VAL A 97 18.91 -12.91 -2.79
C VAL A 97 17.82 -12.02 -2.20
N GLN A 98 16.64 -11.97 -2.84
CA GLN A 98 15.51 -11.19 -2.36
C GLN A 98 14.86 -11.83 -1.14
N ASP A 99 14.72 -13.15 -1.14
CA ASP A 99 14.23 -13.90 0.04
C ASP A 99 15.18 -13.77 1.23
N MET A 100 16.49 -13.86 1.00
CA MET A 100 17.51 -13.64 2.03
C MET A 100 17.45 -12.22 2.60
N LEU A 101 17.27 -11.21 1.75
CA LEU A 101 17.15 -9.82 2.17
C LEU A 101 15.92 -9.61 3.06
N TRP A 102 14.75 -10.12 2.65
CA TRP A 102 13.54 -10.00 3.47
C TRP A 102 13.65 -10.76 4.78
N GLU A 103 14.28 -11.93 4.78
CA GLU A 103 14.49 -12.70 6.00
C GLU A 103 15.43 -11.97 6.97
N PHE A 104 16.49 -11.35 6.46
CA PHE A 104 17.38 -10.49 7.25
C PHE A 104 16.64 -9.27 7.81
N LEU A 105 15.88 -8.56 6.98
CA LEU A 105 15.09 -7.41 7.40
C LEU A 105 14.06 -7.81 8.48
N TYR A 106 13.46 -8.98 8.37
CA TYR A 106 12.47 -9.46 9.33
C TYR A 106 13.12 -9.92 10.65
N LYS A 107 14.16 -10.75 10.60
CA LYS A 107 14.78 -11.32 11.81
C LYS A 107 15.69 -10.36 12.55
N VAL A 108 16.33 -9.43 11.83
CA VAL A 108 17.31 -8.50 12.40
C VAL A 108 16.77 -7.07 12.37
N GLY A 109 16.31 -6.62 11.21
CA GLY A 109 15.82 -5.24 11.03
C GLY A 109 14.62 -4.91 11.92
N GLU A 110 13.57 -5.74 11.92
CA GLU A 110 12.36 -5.46 12.68
C GLU A 110 12.58 -5.40 14.20
N PRO A 111 13.27 -6.37 14.84
CA PRO A 111 13.58 -6.26 16.27
C PRO A 111 14.45 -5.05 16.59
N LEU A 112 15.43 -4.73 15.73
CA LEU A 112 16.30 -3.57 15.91
C LEU A 112 15.49 -2.27 15.91
N PHE A 113 14.73 -2.01 14.84
CA PHE A 113 13.92 -0.78 14.70
C PHE A 113 12.70 -0.72 15.62
N SER A 114 12.33 -1.82 16.27
CA SER A 114 11.28 -1.82 17.31
C SER A 114 11.83 -1.56 18.71
N SER A 115 13.15 -1.62 18.90
CA SER A 115 13.80 -1.49 20.20
C SER A 115 14.42 -0.09 20.36
N TRP A 116 14.40 0.44 21.58
CA TRP A 116 15.11 1.68 21.88
C TRP A 116 16.63 1.45 21.80
N PRO A 117 17.43 2.38 21.23
CA PRO A 117 17.06 3.71 20.73
C PRO A 117 16.64 3.77 19.25
N PHE A 118 16.77 2.67 18.51
CA PHE A 118 16.54 2.64 17.07
C PHE A 118 15.07 2.87 16.66
N SER A 119 14.12 2.66 17.58
CA SER A 119 12.72 3.07 17.39
C SER A 119 12.54 4.56 17.09
N ILE A 120 13.48 5.42 17.52
CA ILE A 120 13.50 6.84 17.17
C ILE A 120 13.68 7.04 15.65
N LEU A 121 14.46 6.18 14.99
CA LEU A 121 14.61 6.22 13.54
C LEU A 121 13.30 5.88 12.84
N ARG A 122 12.54 4.91 13.36
CA ARG A 122 11.22 4.57 12.83
C ARG A 122 10.25 5.74 12.94
N GLU A 123 10.19 6.41 14.09
CA GLU A 123 9.36 7.61 14.27
C GLU A 123 9.76 8.74 13.32
N LYS A 124 11.06 8.99 13.16
CA LYS A 124 11.57 9.97 12.19
C LYS A 124 11.19 9.59 10.77
N ALA A 125 11.32 8.31 10.40
CA ALA A 125 10.97 7.81 9.09
C ALA A 125 9.48 7.97 8.80
N LEU A 126 8.61 7.66 9.76
CA LEU A 126 7.17 7.84 9.64
C LEU A 126 6.80 9.32 9.38
N LYS A 127 7.45 10.28 10.06
CA LYS A 127 7.25 11.71 9.80
C LYS A 127 7.64 12.08 8.37
N VAL A 128 8.83 11.66 7.92
CA VAL A 128 9.29 11.90 6.54
C VAL A 128 8.34 11.29 5.51
N VAL A 129 7.85 10.07 5.74
CA VAL A 129 6.87 9.42 4.85
C VAL A 129 5.57 10.22 4.78
N MET A 130 5.06 10.69 5.92
CA MET A 130 3.84 11.51 5.95
C MET A 130 4.03 12.84 5.20
N GLU A 131 5.18 13.50 5.33
CA GLU A 131 5.50 14.72 4.56
C GLU A 131 5.46 14.47 3.05
N HIS A 132 6.02 13.35 2.58
CA HIS A 132 5.97 12.98 1.17
C HIS A 132 4.55 12.67 0.68
N ILE A 133 3.73 12.01 1.50
CA ILE A 133 2.32 11.73 1.20
C ILE A 133 1.56 13.06 1.05
N GLN A 134 1.69 13.96 2.03
CA GLN A 134 1.04 15.27 1.99
C GLN A 134 1.48 16.11 0.80
N TYR A 135 2.76 16.05 0.42
CA TYR A 135 3.27 16.73 -0.76
C TYR A 135 2.63 16.18 -2.03
N GLU A 136 2.56 14.85 -2.18
CA GLU A 136 1.92 14.20 -3.32
C GLU A 136 0.43 14.54 -3.39
N ASP A 137 -0.28 14.44 -2.27
CA ASP A 137 -1.71 14.71 -2.19
C ASP A 137 -2.03 16.15 -2.62
N LYS A 138 -1.26 17.13 -2.13
CA LYS A 138 -1.43 18.54 -2.54
C LYS A 138 -1.15 18.72 -4.02
N ASN A 139 -0.08 18.11 -4.54
CA ASN A 139 0.31 18.22 -5.95
C ASN A 139 -0.72 17.58 -6.89
N SER A 140 -1.30 16.43 -6.51
CA SER A 140 -2.31 15.72 -7.31
C SER A 140 -3.75 16.17 -7.03
N ARG A 141 -3.94 17.15 -6.13
CA ARG A 141 -5.26 17.56 -5.63
C ARG A 141 -6.06 16.37 -5.09
N TYR A 142 -5.39 15.53 -4.31
CA TYR A 142 -5.91 14.34 -3.63
C TYR A 142 -6.44 13.28 -4.59
N LEU A 143 -6.05 13.33 -5.87
CA LEU A 143 -6.43 12.35 -6.88
C LEU A 143 -5.51 11.13 -6.86
N CYS A 144 -4.22 11.32 -6.56
CA CYS A 144 -3.17 10.31 -6.70
C CYS A 144 -2.98 9.80 -8.15
N ILE A 145 -1.94 9.01 -8.40
CA ILE A 145 -1.62 8.52 -9.75
C ILE A 145 -2.54 7.36 -10.20
N ALA A 146 -3.00 6.56 -9.23
CA ALA A 146 -3.74 5.33 -9.45
C ALA A 146 -4.60 4.97 -8.24
N ALA A 147 -5.63 4.15 -8.46
CA ALA A 147 -6.60 3.77 -7.42
C ALA A 147 -5.94 3.11 -6.20
N ALA A 148 -4.91 2.28 -6.42
CA ALA A 148 -4.20 1.60 -5.34
C ALA A 148 -3.53 2.60 -4.40
N GLN A 149 -2.77 3.56 -4.94
CA GLN A 149 -2.19 4.65 -4.15
C GLN A 149 -3.28 5.47 -3.49
N LYS A 150 -4.34 5.84 -4.23
CA LYS A 150 -5.45 6.65 -3.74
C LYS A 150 -6.07 6.10 -2.46
N VAL A 151 -6.40 4.80 -2.44
CA VAL A 151 -7.01 4.15 -1.28
C VAL A 151 -6.03 4.11 -0.11
N LEU A 152 -4.75 3.88 -0.37
CA LEU A 152 -3.72 3.83 0.66
C LEU A 152 -3.44 5.22 1.27
N CYS A 153 -3.32 6.28 0.47
CA CYS A 153 -3.15 7.66 0.98
C CYS A 153 -4.37 8.11 1.77
N LEU A 154 -5.59 7.86 1.27
CA LEU A 154 -6.85 8.15 1.98
C LEU A 154 -6.85 7.50 3.37
N LEU A 155 -6.53 6.21 3.41
CA LEU A 155 -6.45 5.45 4.66
C LEU A 155 -5.36 5.99 5.58
N THR A 156 -4.18 6.29 5.05
CA THR A 156 -3.07 6.85 5.83
C THR A 156 -3.45 8.19 6.47
N CYS A 157 -4.11 9.09 5.73
CA CYS A 157 -4.62 10.35 6.27
C CYS A 157 -5.66 10.11 7.37
N TRP A 158 -6.55 9.12 7.21
CA TRP A 158 -7.52 8.76 8.23
C TRP A 158 -6.87 8.16 9.49
N VAL A 159 -5.85 7.31 9.33
CA VAL A 159 -5.08 6.74 10.45
C VAL A 159 -4.30 7.82 11.20
N GLU A 160 -3.85 8.86 10.48
CA GLU A 160 -3.16 9.99 11.08
C GLU A 160 -4.11 10.88 11.88
N ASP A 161 -5.18 11.34 11.25
CA ASP A 161 -6.23 12.12 11.89
C ASP A 161 -7.54 11.99 11.09
N PRO A 162 -8.54 11.27 11.64
CA PRO A 162 -9.87 11.12 11.03
C PRO A 162 -10.63 12.44 10.80
N ASN A 163 -10.25 13.52 11.48
CA ASN A 163 -10.89 14.83 11.37
C ASN A 163 -10.14 15.79 10.44
N SER A 164 -9.01 15.36 9.86
CA SER A 164 -8.17 16.21 9.02
C SER A 164 -8.86 16.65 7.73
N GLU A 165 -8.51 17.86 7.25
CA GLU A 165 -8.96 18.33 5.94
C GLU A 165 -8.46 17.41 4.81
N ALA A 166 -7.23 16.89 4.94
CA ALA A 166 -6.66 15.95 3.98
C ALA A 166 -7.55 14.71 3.79
N TYR A 167 -8.02 14.10 4.89
CA TYR A 167 -8.95 12.98 4.81
C TYR A 167 -10.26 13.36 4.11
N ARG A 168 -10.85 14.52 4.45
CA ARG A 168 -12.08 15.02 3.81
C ARG A 168 -11.89 15.27 2.31
N PHE A 169 -10.76 15.84 1.90
CA PHE A 169 -10.43 16.03 0.49
C PHE A 169 -10.23 14.69 -0.23
N HIS A 170 -9.60 13.69 0.41
CA HIS A 170 -9.52 12.37 -0.18
C HIS A 170 -10.91 11.75 -0.40
N LEU A 171 -11.81 11.85 0.58
CA LEU A 171 -13.18 11.34 0.45
C LEU A 171 -13.93 12.00 -0.71
N ALA A 172 -13.81 13.31 -0.87
CA ALA A 172 -14.45 14.05 -1.95
C ALA A 172 -14.01 13.55 -3.35
N ARG A 173 -12.77 13.07 -3.47
CA ARG A 173 -12.18 12.53 -4.72
C ARG A 173 -12.34 11.03 -4.89
N ALA A 174 -12.98 10.31 -3.95
CA ALA A 174 -13.13 8.86 -4.05
C ALA A 174 -14.00 8.44 -5.25
N LYS A 175 -15.04 9.24 -5.54
CA LYS A 175 -15.97 8.98 -6.65
C LYS A 175 -15.33 9.16 -8.04
N ASP A 176 -14.22 9.89 -8.15
CA ASP A 176 -13.52 10.08 -9.42
C ASP A 176 -13.00 8.75 -10.01
N TYR A 177 -12.81 7.75 -9.15
CA TYR A 177 -12.36 6.41 -9.54
C TYR A 177 -13.52 5.45 -9.83
N LEU A 178 -14.77 5.83 -9.57
CA LEU A 178 -15.93 4.98 -9.79
C LEU A 178 -16.43 5.09 -11.24
N TRP A 179 -16.70 3.94 -11.87
CA TRP A 179 -17.17 3.85 -13.24
C TRP A 179 -18.30 2.84 -13.37
N ILE A 180 -19.41 3.21 -14.00
CA ILE A 180 -20.50 2.30 -14.30
C ILE A 180 -20.28 1.73 -15.70
N ALA A 181 -19.94 0.44 -15.77
CA ALA A 181 -19.84 -0.33 -17.00
C ALA A 181 -21.13 -1.14 -17.24
N GLU A 182 -21.22 -1.81 -18.39
CA GLU A 182 -22.35 -2.66 -18.77
C GLU A 182 -22.62 -3.78 -17.75
N ASP A 183 -21.58 -4.25 -17.07
CA ASP A 183 -21.62 -5.28 -16.03
C ASP A 183 -21.59 -4.69 -14.60
N GLY A 184 -21.84 -3.39 -14.45
CA GLY A 184 -22.02 -2.72 -13.16
C GLY A 184 -20.89 -1.79 -12.74
N LEU A 185 -20.86 -1.47 -11.43
CA LEU A 185 -19.95 -0.49 -10.87
C LEU A 185 -18.54 -1.06 -10.69
N LYS A 186 -17.53 -0.34 -11.19
CA LYS A 186 -16.11 -0.70 -11.18
C LYS A 186 -15.26 0.44 -10.64
N ILE A 187 -14.03 0.10 -10.25
CA ILE A 187 -12.98 1.07 -9.90
C ILE A 187 -12.02 1.18 -11.09
N GLN A 188 -11.84 2.38 -11.63
CA GLN A 188 -10.84 2.66 -12.66
C GLN A 188 -9.44 2.55 -12.05
N VAL A 189 -8.49 1.92 -12.74
CA VAL A 189 -7.12 1.79 -12.19
C VAL A 189 -6.35 3.11 -12.28
N ILE A 190 -6.46 3.81 -13.41
CA ILE A 190 -5.83 5.10 -13.70
C ILE A 190 -6.87 6.01 -14.34
N ILE A 191 -6.96 7.26 -13.87
CA ILE A 191 -7.88 8.25 -14.43
C ILE A 191 -7.21 8.91 -15.65
N MET A 192 -7.54 8.41 -16.85
CA MET A 192 -7.03 8.97 -18.11
C MET A 192 -8.04 9.95 -18.71
N LYS A 193 -8.08 11.20 -18.23
CA LYS A 193 -8.96 12.24 -18.82
C LYS A 193 -8.45 12.78 -20.16
N LEU A 194 -7.16 12.64 -20.47
CA LEU A 194 -6.54 13.24 -21.66
C LEU A 194 -6.69 12.41 -22.95
N ASN A 195 -6.95 11.10 -22.87
CA ASN A 195 -7.00 10.23 -24.05
C ASN A 195 -8.40 9.94 -24.59
N ALA A 196 -9.48 10.20 -23.83
CA ALA A 196 -10.83 9.91 -24.30
C ALA A 196 -11.22 10.74 -25.55
N PHE A 197 -10.71 11.97 -25.66
CA PHE A 197 -10.96 12.82 -26.83
C PHE A 197 -10.23 12.29 -28.08
N TYR A 198 -8.98 11.85 -27.93
CA TYR A 198 -8.21 11.28 -29.04
C TYR A 198 -8.67 9.87 -29.43
N PHE A 199 -9.07 9.04 -28.47
CA PHE A 199 -9.60 7.70 -28.75
C PHE A 199 -10.94 7.77 -29.51
N LYS A 200 -11.83 8.71 -29.15
CA LYS A 200 -13.07 8.94 -29.91
C LYS A 200 -12.78 9.44 -31.33
N VAL A 201 -11.81 10.35 -31.50
CA VAL A 201 -11.44 10.88 -32.83
C VAL A 201 -10.78 9.81 -33.71
N PHE A 202 -9.97 8.91 -33.16
CA PHE A 202 -9.39 7.80 -33.92
C PHE A 202 -10.41 6.72 -34.26
N TYR A 203 -11.34 6.39 -33.35
CA TYR A 203 -12.42 5.46 -33.66
C TYR A 203 -13.36 6.04 -34.73
N VAL A 204 -13.72 7.32 -34.67
CA VAL A 204 -14.60 7.93 -35.69
C VAL A 204 -13.93 8.00 -37.06
N LYS A 205 -12.61 8.15 -37.16
CA LYS A 205 -11.89 8.17 -38.46
C LYS A 205 -11.67 6.78 -39.09
N LEU A 206 -11.88 5.69 -38.37
CA LEU A 206 -11.75 4.33 -38.92
C LEU A 206 -13.06 3.78 -39.50
N TYR A 207 -14.18 4.49 -39.30
CA TYR A 207 -15.52 4.06 -39.72
C TYR A 207 -16.24 5.06 -40.65
N TYR A 208 -15.52 6.00 -41.26
CA TYR A 208 -16.01 6.84 -42.35
C TYR A 208 -14.95 6.99 -43.45
#